data_AF-A0A7C2PUC8-F1
#
_entry.id   AF-A0A7C2PUC8-F1
#
_cell.length_a   1.000
_cell.length_b   1.000
_cell.length_c   1.000
_cell.angle_alpha   90.00
_cell.angle_beta   90.00
_cell.angle_gamma   90.00
#
_symmetry.space_group_name_H-M   'P 1'
#
loop_
_entity.id
_entity.type
_entity.pdbx_description
1 polymer ?
#
loop_
_entity_poly.entity_id
_entity_poly.type
_entity_poly.pdbx_seq_one_letter_code
_entity_poly.pdbx_strand_id
1 'polypeptide(L)' 'MTRKPDIVLRGGKPAAVILDIRDCKDLLERVEDVADLNRLKKMRRRGLRFKRLTEFLSERRQRV' A
#
# COMPACT_ATOMS: atom_id res chain seq x y z
N MET A 1 2.13 7.32 -18.80
CA MET A 1 2.52 6.21 -19.69
C MET A 1 3.75 5.56 -19.08
N THR A 2 3.63 4.33 -18.58
CA THR A 2 4.75 3.59 -17.99
C THR A 2 5.76 3.30 -19.09
N ARG A 3 6.96 3.85 -18.95
CA ARG A 3 8.04 3.62 -19.91
C ARG A 3 8.56 2.19 -19.72
N LYS A 4 9.06 1.56 -20.79
CA LYS A 4 9.72 0.26 -20.63
C LYS A 4 10.90 0.41 -19.65
N PRO A 5 10.99 -0.43 -18.61
CA PRO A 5 12.14 -0.40 -17.70
C PRO A 5 13.44 -0.71 -18.41
N ASP A 6 14.52 -0.08 -17.97
CA ASP A 6 15.86 -0.49 -18.37
C ASP A 6 16.36 -1.61 -17.44
N ILE A 7 17.06 -2.59 -18.01
CA ILE A 7 17.58 -3.75 -17.27
C ILE A 7 19.10 -3.61 -17.11
N VAL A 8 19.58 -3.71 -15.87
CA VAL A 8 21.01 -3.72 -15.55
C VAL A 8 21.50 -5.17 -15.53
N LEU A 9 22.48 -5.48 -16.38
CA LEU A 9 23.13 -6.78 -16.45
C LEU A 9 24.42 -6.80 -15.61
N ARG A 10 24.68 -7.91 -14.90
CA ARG A 10 25.96 -8.21 -14.23
C ARG A 10 26.40 -9.60 -14.62
N GLY A 11 27.61 -9.73 -15.18
CA GLY A 11 28.10 -11.03 -15.70
C GLY A 11 27.21 -11.63 -16.80
N GLY A 12 26.61 -10.78 -17.63
CA GLY A 12 25.68 -11.20 -18.69
C GLY A 12 24.29 -11.61 -18.22
N LYS A 13 23.99 -11.52 -16.92
CA LYS A 13 22.69 -11.89 -16.34
C LYS A 13 21.95 -10.66 -15.79
N PRO A 14 20.60 -10.59 -15.90
CA PRO A 14 19.81 -9.53 -15.27
C PRO A 14 20.01 -9.50 -13.75
N ALA A 15 20.32 -8.33 -13.21
CA ALA A 15 20.60 -8.15 -11.80
C ALA A 15 19.79 -7.01 -11.16
N ALA A 16 19.37 -6.01 -11.92
CA ALA A 16 18.51 -4.93 -11.44
C ALA A 16 17.69 -4.32 -12.57
N VAL A 17 16.72 -3.49 -12.21
CA VAL A 17 15.85 -2.76 -13.13
C VAL A 17 15.84 -1.29 -12.73
N ILE A 18 15.88 -0.39 -13.71
CA ILE A 18 15.73 1.05 -13.52
C ILE A 18 14.33 1.45 -13.98
N LEU A 19 13.60 2.12 -13.09
CA LEU A 19 12.22 2.57 -13.27
C LEU A 19 12.13 4.07 -12.98
N ASP A 20 11.12 4.75 -13.53
CA ASP A 20 10.73 6.07 -13.02
C ASP A 20 10.31 5.90 -11.55
N ILE A 21 10.70 6.85 -10.71
CA ILE A 21 10.42 6.78 -9.28
C ILE A 21 8.92 6.73 -8.98
N ARG A 22 8.08 7.34 -9.83
CA ARG A 22 6.61 7.28 -9.71
C ARG A 22 6.11 5.88 -9.99
N ASP A 23 6.58 5.27 -11.08
CA ASP A 23 6.20 3.88 -11.42
C ASP A 23 6.61 2.92 -10.27
N CYS A 24 7.78 3.11 -9.66
CA CYS A 24 8.21 2.32 -8.51
C CYS A 24 7.30 2.52 -7.28
N LYS A 25 6.92 3.77 -6.96
CA LYS A 25 6.00 4.08 -5.85
C LYS A 25 4.61 3.48 -6.07
N ASP A 26 4.07 3.59 -7.28
CA ASP A 26 2.76 3.02 -7.63
C ASP A 26 2.78 1.48 -7.50
N LEU A 27 3.89 0.83 -7.86
CA LEU A 27 4.04 -0.61 -7.67
C LEU A 27 4.08 -1.00 -6.18
N LEU A 28 4.75 -0.20 -5.33
CA LEU A 28 4.77 -0.43 -3.89
C LEU A 28 3.38 -0.27 -3.27
N GLU A 29 2.67 0.80 -3.61
CA GLU A 29 1.30 1.06 -3.12
C GLU A 29 0.35 -0.10 -3.47
N ARG A 30 0.42 -0.63 -4.69
CA ARG A 30 -0.40 -1.79 -5.10
C ARG A 30 -0.11 -3.06 -4.29
N VAL A 31 1.15 -3.28 -3.89
CA VAL A 31 1.50 -4.43 -3.04
C VAL A 31 0.91 -4.25 -1.64
N GLU A 32 0.96 -3.04 -1.10
CA GLU A 32 0.37 -2.69 0.19
C GLU A 32 -1.16 -2.80 0.17
N ASP A 33 -1.81 -2.32 -0.89
CA ASP A 33 -3.26 -2.43 -1.09
C ASP A 33 -3.75 -3.88 -0.99
N VAL A 34 -3.01 -4.83 -1.56
CA VAL A 34 -3.36 -6.25 -1.48
C VAL A 34 -3.32 -6.75 -0.04
N ALA A 35 -2.31 -6.34 0.74
CA ALA A 35 -2.19 -6.70 2.15
C ALA A 35 -3.35 -6.09 2.97
N ASP A 36 -3.68 -4.83 2.71
CA ASP A 36 -4.77 -4.11 3.37
C ASP A 36 -6.14 -4.71 3.06
N LEU A 37 -6.41 -5.04 1.80
CA LEU A 37 -7.64 -5.75 1.41
C LEU A 37 -7.77 -7.10 2.13
N ASN A 38 -6.67 -7.84 2.27
CA ASN A 38 -6.68 -9.10 3.01
C ASN A 38 -6.95 -8.88 4.50
N ARG A 39 -6.43 -7.80 5.10
CA ARG A 39 -6.74 -7.42 6.47
C ARG A 39 -8.21 -7.06 6.64
N LEU A 40 -8.79 -6.26 5.74
CA LEU A 40 -10.21 -5.91 5.75
C LEU A 40 -11.10 -7.14 5.62
N LYS A 41 -10.75 -8.08 4.72
CA LYS A 41 -11.46 -9.36 4.60
C LYS A 41 -11.44 -10.17 5.90
N LYS A 42 -10.29 -10.23 6.59
CA LYS A 42 -10.18 -10.89 7.90
C LYS A 42 -11.03 -10.20 8.97
N MET A 43 -11.05 -8.87 8.98
CA MET A 43 -11.89 -8.10 9.92
C MET A 43 -13.38 -8.35 9.69
N ARG A 44 -13.85 -8.40 8.43
CA ARG A 44 -15.24 -8.71 8.08
C ARG A 44 -15.72 -10.09 8.53
N ARG A 45 -14.81 -11.05 8.77
CA ARG A 45 -15.17 -12.38 9.31
C ARG A 45 -15.55 -12.35 10.79
N ARG A 46 -15.24 -11.26 11.50
CA ARG A 46 -15.62 -11.03 12.91
C ARG A 46 -16.73 -9.98 12.94
N GLY A 47 -17.53 -9.97 14.00
CA GLY A 47 -18.50 -8.88 14.20
C GLY A 47 -17.79 -7.53 14.26
N LEU A 48 -18.12 -6.62 13.34
CA LEU A 48 -17.54 -5.29 13.30
C LEU A 48 -18.33 -4.38 14.25
N ARG A 49 -17.62 -3.63 15.09
CA ARG A 49 -18.19 -2.52 15.87
C ARG A 49 -17.85 -1.22 15.16
N PHE A 50 -18.88 -0.53 14.70
CA PHE A 50 -18.75 0.77 14.07
C PHE A 50 -19.01 1.87 15.08
N LYS A 51 -18.41 3.03 14.84
CA LYS A 51 -18.60 4.24 15.63
C LYS A 51 -18.88 5.41 14.70
N ARG A 52 -19.72 6.36 15.13
CA ARG A 52 -19.93 7.59 14.33
C ARG A 52 -18.63 8.39 14.28
N LEU A 53 -18.35 9.01 13.14
CA LEU A 53 -17.17 9.86 12.98
C LEU A 53 -17.12 10.97 14.04
N THR A 54 -18.26 11.58 14.36
CA THR A 54 -18.38 12.61 15.39
C THR A 54 -17.91 12.12 16.77
N GLU A 55 -18.31 10.91 17.16
CA GLU A 55 -17.92 10.31 18.43
C GLU A 55 -16.45 9.88 18.46
N PHE A 56 -15.85 9.56 17.31
CA PHE A 56 -14.41 9.30 17.21
C PHE A 56 -13.60 10.60 17.34
N LEU A 57 -14.06 11.67 16.70
CA LEU A 57 -13.40 12.98 16.74
C LEU A 57 -13.50 13.65 18.11
N SER A 58 -14.54 13.37 18.91
CA SER A 58 -14.64 13.88 20.28
C SER A 58 -13.63 13.20 21.22
N GLU A 59 -13.38 11.90 21.08
CA GLU A 59 -12.38 11.17 21.88
C GLU A 59 -10.94 11.62 21.58
N ARG A 60 -10.64 11.92 20.30
CA ARG A 60 -9.29 12.35 19.91
C ARG A 60 -8.96 13.76 20.36
N ARG A 61 -9.95 14.65 20.45
CA ARG A 61 -9.76 16.01 20.96
C ARG A 61 -9.47 16.06 22.47
N GLN A 62 -9.70 14.97 23.21
CA GLN A 62 -9.37 14.86 24.64
C GLN A 62 -7.94 14.34 24.90
N ARG A 63 -7.19 13.97 23.86
CA ARG A 63 -5.85 13.35 23.96
C ARG A 63 -4.70 14.24 23.45
N VAL A 64 -4.97 15.54 23.25
CA VAL A 64 -3.96 16.54 22.85
C VAL A 64 -3.87 17.59 23.94
#